data_AF-A0A838HDY1-F1
#
_entry.id   AF-A0A838HDY1-F1
#
_cell.length_a   1.000
_cell.length_b   1.000
_cell.length_c   1.000
_cell.angle_alpha   90.00
_cell.angle_beta   90.00
_cell.angle_gamma   90.00
#
_symmetry.space_group_name_H-M   'P 1'
#
loop_
_entity.id
_entity.type
_entity.pdbx_description
1 polymer ?
#
loop_
_entity_poly.entity_id
_entity_poly.type
_entity_poly.pdbx_seq_one_letter_code
_entity_poly.pdbx_strand_id
1 'polypeptide(L)'
;MLENVDLTLKLDKTTYKEALPRLQERLRECQNLALESSMPVVVVFEGWDGAGKGSNISQLAEKLDPRHFKVHPIGAPSGDERGRPFLWRFWRRLPPAGDIAVFDRSWYGRVLIERVEKLIQKAEWRLAFNEISEFERQLTDDGTLIVKFWLQISKKEQRKRFERLEDDPAMSWKVTKEDWRHHKAYRDYEAAVEEMLARTGTHWAPWTIVEAEDERYGSAKIHETLIRAIESGVEEVRRGRENGSRDGVSARADTNPVGSPPAGSHPVEAAAVEATEQEPRAPGAGPDQPGVLGASTLLDQVDLTQTLSREEYRATLRPLQAELRRLQRDLIQREVPVLIVYEGWDAAGKGGNIMRLTQFLDPRGYFVTAYAAPTDEEKRHHYLWRFWRDLPYAGQIGIFDRSWYGRVLVERVEGFCSEKEWRRAYQEINEFEAQLTAERTVLVKFWLHVSPDEQLRRFEERAEDKFRHWKLTEDDWRNRQKLPLYREAVVEMLERTSTAWAPWTIVEANDKPFARVKTLRTTIDAVREVV
;
A
#
# COMPACT_ATOMS: atom_id res chain seq x y z
N MET A 1 4.48 -4.89 -31.99
CA MET A 1 4.82 -3.56 -31.44
C MET A 1 6.31 -3.28 -31.52
N LEU A 2 7.16 -4.19 -31.05
CA LEU A 2 8.60 -3.95 -30.96
C LEU A 2 9.34 -3.99 -32.31
N GLU A 3 8.78 -4.71 -33.29
CA GLU A 3 9.34 -4.81 -34.65
C GLU A 3 9.32 -3.46 -35.41
N ASN A 4 8.49 -2.51 -34.99
CA ASN A 4 8.35 -1.20 -35.64
C ASN A 4 9.32 -0.14 -35.07
N VAL A 5 10.16 -0.51 -34.12
CA VAL A 5 11.09 0.40 -33.45
C VAL A 5 12.32 0.61 -34.35
N ASP A 6 12.64 1.87 -34.66
CA ASP A 6 13.81 2.20 -35.48
C ASP A 6 15.11 2.08 -34.67
N LEU A 7 15.70 0.90 -34.68
CA LEU A 7 16.97 0.62 -33.99
C LEU A 7 18.20 1.19 -34.72
N THR A 8 18.02 1.86 -35.87
CA THR A 8 19.14 2.47 -36.61
C THR A 8 19.51 3.85 -36.09
N LEU A 9 18.71 4.41 -35.17
CA LEU A 9 18.97 5.70 -34.53
C LEU A 9 20.31 5.71 -33.80
N LYS A 10 21.08 6.78 -34.00
CA LYS A 10 22.42 6.96 -33.44
C LYS A 10 22.62 8.39 -33.01
N LEU A 11 23.46 8.57 -32.00
CA LEU A 11 23.97 9.87 -31.61
C LEU A 11 25.50 9.87 -31.72
N ASP A 12 26.05 10.83 -32.46
CA ASP A 12 27.49 10.92 -32.59
C ASP A 12 28.15 11.29 -31.26
N LYS A 13 29.44 10.96 -31.16
CA LYS A 13 30.20 11.10 -29.92
C LYS A 13 30.34 12.55 -29.48
N THR A 14 30.46 13.48 -30.42
CA THR A 14 30.70 14.89 -30.13
C THR A 14 29.44 15.51 -29.56
N THR A 15 28.31 15.33 -30.25
CA THR A 15 27.01 15.81 -29.77
C THR A 15 26.64 15.19 -28.43
N TYR A 16 26.85 13.89 -28.23
CA TYR A 16 26.59 13.25 -26.93
C TYR A 16 27.44 13.86 -25.79
N LYS A 17 28.73 14.10 -26.03
CA LYS A 17 29.63 14.69 -25.03
C LYS A 17 29.26 16.13 -24.66
N GLU A 18 28.69 16.87 -25.60
CA GLU A 18 28.22 18.24 -25.36
C GLU A 18 26.86 18.26 -24.65
N ALA A 19 25.96 17.33 -25.01
CA ALA A 19 24.60 17.26 -24.47
C ALA A 19 24.56 16.65 -23.06
N LEU A 20 25.28 15.57 -22.81
CA LEU A 20 25.17 14.80 -21.56
C LEU A 20 25.40 15.65 -20.29
N PRO A 21 26.46 16.48 -20.18
CA PRO A 21 26.64 17.30 -18.98
C PRO A 21 25.47 18.26 -18.73
N ARG A 22 24.86 18.80 -19.80
CA ARG A 22 23.69 19.68 -19.69
C ARG A 22 22.45 18.92 -19.22
N LEU A 23 22.26 17.70 -19.74
CA LEU A 23 21.16 16.82 -19.33
C LEU A 23 21.32 16.39 -17.86
N GLN A 24 22.53 16.02 -17.44
CA GLN A 24 22.79 15.65 -16.05
C GLN A 24 22.58 16.82 -15.09
N GLU A 25 23.01 18.03 -15.47
CA GLU A 25 22.76 19.25 -14.70
C GLU A 25 21.27 19.55 -14.59
N ARG A 26 20.54 19.47 -15.71
CA ARG A 26 19.08 19.69 -15.69
C ARG A 26 18.34 18.62 -14.88
N LEU A 27 18.80 17.37 -14.90
CA LEU A 27 18.24 16.31 -14.08
C LEU A 27 18.49 16.56 -12.58
N ARG A 28 19.65 17.12 -12.20
CA ARG A 28 19.91 17.57 -10.84
C ARG A 28 18.94 18.68 -10.40
N GLU A 29 18.68 19.65 -11.26
CA GLU A 29 17.65 20.67 -11.01
C GLU A 29 16.26 20.03 -10.84
N CYS A 30 15.92 19.04 -11.67
CA CYS A 30 14.66 18.29 -11.54
C CYS A 30 14.55 17.53 -10.22
N GLN A 31 15.65 16.98 -9.69
CA GLN A 31 15.65 16.36 -8.36
C GLN A 31 15.28 17.37 -7.27
N ASN A 32 15.83 18.59 -7.33
CA ASN A 32 15.47 19.66 -6.39
C ASN A 32 14.00 20.06 -6.53
N LEU A 33 13.48 20.15 -7.77
CA LEU A 33 12.07 20.44 -8.00
C LEU A 33 11.14 19.35 -7.43
N ALA A 34 11.50 18.08 -7.56
CA ALA A 34 10.76 16.98 -6.94
C ALA A 34 10.78 17.08 -5.40
N LEU A 35 11.93 17.40 -4.82
CA LEU A 35 12.10 17.58 -3.38
C LEU A 35 11.25 18.75 -2.85
N GLU A 36 11.33 19.92 -3.48
CA GLU A 36 10.57 21.12 -3.10
C GLU A 36 9.06 20.97 -3.25
N SER A 37 8.62 20.13 -4.18
CA SER A 37 7.20 19.83 -4.40
C SER A 37 6.71 18.62 -3.59
N SER A 38 7.59 17.99 -2.80
CA SER A 38 7.31 16.75 -2.07
C SER A 38 6.75 15.65 -2.99
N MET A 39 7.10 15.64 -4.27
CA MET A 39 6.62 14.67 -5.26
C MET A 39 7.54 13.44 -5.29
N PRO A 40 7.09 12.25 -4.86
CA PRO A 40 7.88 11.03 -5.00
C PRO A 40 8.03 10.65 -6.47
N VAL A 41 9.22 10.20 -6.88
CA VAL A 41 9.49 9.77 -8.26
C VAL A 41 9.98 8.33 -8.28
N VAL A 42 9.28 7.47 -9.03
CA VAL A 42 9.65 6.08 -9.28
C VAL A 42 10.08 5.93 -10.74
N VAL A 43 11.30 5.48 -10.97
CA VAL A 43 11.84 5.20 -12.30
C VAL A 43 12.05 3.70 -12.45
N VAL A 44 11.42 3.09 -13.45
CA VAL A 44 11.49 1.64 -13.71
C VAL A 44 12.30 1.39 -14.97
N PHE A 45 13.34 0.57 -14.84
CA PHE A 45 14.13 0.07 -15.97
C PHE A 45 13.80 -1.39 -16.25
N GLU A 46 13.15 -1.63 -17.38
CA GLU A 46 13.03 -2.95 -17.99
C GLU A 46 13.70 -2.94 -19.38
N GLY A 47 13.90 -4.12 -19.95
CA GLY A 47 14.52 -4.26 -21.26
C GLY A 47 15.36 -5.52 -21.35
N TRP A 48 15.85 -5.81 -22.55
CA TRP A 48 16.63 -7.01 -22.80
C TRP A 48 17.88 -7.09 -21.92
N ASP A 49 18.32 -8.31 -21.64
CA ASP A 49 19.62 -8.55 -21.03
C ASP A 49 20.72 -8.02 -21.96
N GLY A 50 21.69 -7.29 -21.41
CA GLY A 50 22.70 -6.57 -22.19
C GLY A 50 22.23 -5.27 -22.86
N ALA A 51 20.98 -4.84 -22.69
CA ALA A 51 20.49 -3.59 -23.30
C ALA A 51 21.07 -2.29 -22.71
N GLY A 52 21.81 -2.39 -21.59
CA GLY A 52 22.49 -1.24 -20.97
C GLY A 52 21.72 -0.59 -19.82
N LYS A 53 20.78 -1.29 -19.17
CA LYS A 53 20.03 -0.78 -18.00
C LYS A 53 20.96 -0.20 -16.92
N GLY A 54 21.86 -1.02 -16.38
CA GLY A 54 22.80 -0.61 -15.33
C GLY A 54 23.72 0.55 -15.74
N SER A 55 24.17 0.59 -17.00
CA SER A 55 24.98 1.71 -17.52
C SER A 55 24.18 3.01 -17.52
N ASN A 56 22.93 2.99 -17.99
CA ASN A 56 22.06 4.17 -17.99
C ASN A 56 21.73 4.64 -16.56
N ILE A 57 21.45 3.71 -15.65
CA ILE A 57 21.21 4.04 -14.23
C ILE A 57 22.44 4.72 -13.62
N SER A 58 23.64 4.23 -13.95
CA SER A 58 24.90 4.82 -13.47
C SER A 58 25.13 6.22 -14.03
N GLN A 59 24.79 6.46 -15.31
CA GLN A 59 24.87 7.78 -15.94
C GLN A 59 23.89 8.79 -15.32
N LEU A 60 22.67 8.35 -14.98
CA LEU A 60 21.69 9.18 -14.26
C LEU A 60 22.18 9.54 -12.86
N ALA A 61 22.75 8.56 -12.13
CA ALA A 61 23.17 8.74 -10.75
C ALA A 61 24.39 9.68 -10.59
N GLU A 62 25.17 9.94 -11.65
CA GLU A 62 26.46 10.64 -11.57
C GLU A 62 26.38 12.05 -10.98
N LYS A 63 25.29 12.80 -11.23
CA LYS A 63 25.10 14.18 -10.75
C LYS A 63 23.96 14.35 -9.75
N LEU A 64 23.22 13.28 -9.44
CA LEU A 64 22.14 13.32 -8.47
C LEU A 64 22.70 13.32 -7.05
N ASP A 65 22.01 13.99 -6.14
CA ASP A 65 22.29 13.93 -4.71
C ASP A 65 21.90 12.53 -4.18
N PRO A 66 22.85 11.72 -3.69
CA PRO A 66 22.58 10.37 -3.22
C PRO A 66 21.71 10.30 -1.95
N ARG A 67 21.46 11.43 -1.27
CA ARG A 67 20.57 11.47 -0.09
C ARG A 67 19.10 11.35 -0.45
N HIS A 68 18.72 11.80 -1.64
CA HIS A 68 17.35 11.83 -2.16
C HIS A 68 17.18 10.95 -3.39
N PHE A 69 18.05 9.95 -3.52
CA PHE A 69 18.13 9.05 -4.66
C PHE A 69 18.55 7.65 -4.21
N LYS A 70 17.80 6.63 -4.62
CA LYS A 70 18.12 5.23 -4.30
C LYS A 70 17.90 4.31 -5.48
N VAL A 71 18.88 3.44 -5.73
CA VAL A 71 18.78 2.37 -6.73
C VAL A 71 18.43 1.06 -6.03
N HIS A 72 17.46 0.34 -6.59
CA HIS A 72 16.98 -0.95 -6.15
C HIS A 72 17.22 -1.99 -7.25
N PRO A 73 18.30 -2.78 -7.17
CA PRO A 73 18.49 -3.93 -8.03
C PRO A 73 17.51 -5.03 -7.62
N ILE A 74 16.66 -5.45 -8.54
CA ILE A 74 15.60 -6.42 -8.26
C ILE A 74 15.99 -7.80 -8.82
N GLY A 75 16.33 -8.70 -7.92
CA GLY A 75 16.59 -10.12 -8.20
C GLY A 75 15.45 -11.04 -7.76
N ALA A 76 15.75 -12.33 -7.71
CA ALA A 76 14.84 -13.34 -7.14
C ALA A 76 14.46 -12.98 -5.70
N PRO A 77 13.21 -13.26 -5.26
CA PRO A 77 12.76 -12.90 -3.92
C PRO A 77 13.56 -13.62 -2.84
N SER A 78 13.92 -12.89 -1.78
CA SER A 78 14.56 -13.45 -0.59
C SER A 78 13.63 -14.41 0.16
N GLY A 79 14.15 -15.15 1.15
CA GLY A 79 13.31 -16.04 1.97
C GLY A 79 12.19 -15.31 2.73
N ASP A 80 12.46 -14.10 3.20
CA ASP A 80 11.44 -13.24 3.84
C ASP A 80 10.42 -12.73 2.82
N GLU A 81 10.87 -12.33 1.62
CA GLU A 81 9.98 -11.83 0.57
C GLU A 81 9.04 -12.93 0.03
N ARG A 82 9.51 -14.19 -0.05
CA ARG A 82 8.69 -15.31 -0.55
C ARG A 82 7.53 -15.68 0.36
N GLY A 83 7.62 -15.41 1.67
CA GLY A 83 6.54 -15.68 2.60
C GLY A 83 5.54 -14.53 2.71
N ARG A 84 5.54 -13.59 1.75
CA ARG A 84 4.70 -12.39 1.74
C ARG A 84 4.09 -12.20 0.34
N PRO A 85 2.97 -11.46 0.23
CA PRO A 85 2.38 -11.17 -1.07
C PRO A 85 3.38 -10.43 -1.98
N PHE A 86 3.33 -10.68 -3.28
CA PHE A 86 4.42 -10.31 -4.19
C PHE A 86 4.76 -8.82 -4.22
N LEU A 87 3.74 -7.96 -4.13
CA LEU A 87 3.94 -6.51 -4.16
C LEU A 87 4.58 -5.97 -2.89
N TRP A 88 4.53 -6.73 -1.79
CA TRP A 88 5.06 -6.29 -0.48
C TRP A 88 6.48 -5.76 -0.61
N ARG A 89 7.32 -6.48 -1.34
CA ARG A 89 8.73 -6.13 -1.48
C ARG A 89 8.94 -4.81 -2.23
N PHE A 90 8.02 -4.44 -3.12
CA PHE A 90 8.09 -3.19 -3.87
C PHE A 90 7.53 -2.03 -3.05
N TRP A 91 6.43 -2.24 -2.30
CA TRP A 91 5.93 -1.29 -1.31
C TRP A 91 7.04 -0.86 -0.34
N ARG A 92 7.82 -1.82 0.18
CA ARG A 92 8.96 -1.56 1.09
C ARG A 92 10.09 -0.72 0.49
N ARG A 93 10.13 -0.56 -0.83
CA ARG A 93 11.19 0.13 -1.58
C ARG A 93 10.71 1.42 -2.24
N LEU A 94 9.45 1.81 -2.03
CA LEU A 94 8.93 3.08 -2.55
C LEU A 94 9.67 4.26 -1.92
N PRO A 95 9.96 5.32 -2.71
CA PRO A 95 10.57 6.52 -2.18
C PRO A 95 9.57 7.26 -1.29
N PRO A 96 10.04 7.92 -0.22
CA PRO A 96 9.22 8.89 0.48
C PRO A 96 9.01 10.15 -0.37
N ALA A 97 8.15 11.04 0.11
CA ALA A 97 7.87 12.36 -0.48
C ALA A 97 9.16 13.10 -0.85
N GLY A 98 9.24 13.53 -2.12
CA GLY A 98 10.35 14.30 -2.69
C GLY A 98 11.56 13.49 -3.15
N ASP A 99 11.65 12.20 -2.81
CA ASP A 99 12.79 11.36 -3.15
C ASP A 99 12.57 10.59 -4.47
N ILE A 100 13.69 10.15 -5.08
CA ILE A 100 13.69 9.35 -6.30
C ILE A 100 14.12 7.90 -5.99
N ALA A 101 13.31 6.93 -6.40
CA ALA A 101 13.66 5.51 -6.41
C ALA A 101 13.80 4.99 -7.84
N VAL A 102 14.92 4.33 -8.14
CA VAL A 102 15.18 3.68 -9.42
C VAL A 102 15.16 2.17 -9.25
N PHE A 103 14.32 1.48 -9.99
CA PHE A 103 14.21 0.02 -10.02
C PHE A 103 14.95 -0.52 -11.25
N ASP A 104 16.05 -1.26 -11.02
CA ASP A 104 16.71 -2.06 -12.06
C ASP A 104 16.06 -3.44 -12.08
N ARG A 105 15.18 -3.65 -13.06
CA ARG A 105 14.05 -4.60 -13.02
C ARG A 105 13.03 -4.25 -11.93
N SER A 106 11.80 -4.74 -12.03
CA SER A 106 10.76 -4.44 -11.04
C SER A 106 9.71 -5.54 -10.87
N TRP A 107 8.49 -5.18 -10.46
CA TRP A 107 7.31 -6.05 -10.40
C TRP A 107 6.96 -6.71 -11.75
N TYR A 108 7.44 -6.15 -12.86
CA TYR A 108 7.30 -6.76 -14.19
C TYR A 108 7.98 -8.11 -14.32
N GLY A 109 8.95 -8.45 -13.45
CA GLY A 109 9.52 -9.79 -13.37
C GLY A 109 8.48 -10.91 -13.25
N ARG A 110 7.34 -10.63 -12.59
CA ARG A 110 6.19 -11.55 -12.43
C ARG A 110 5.58 -11.94 -13.78
N VAL A 111 5.41 -10.98 -14.68
CA VAL A 111 4.78 -11.21 -16.00
C VAL A 111 5.80 -11.47 -17.12
N LEU A 112 7.10 -11.34 -16.83
CA LEU A 112 8.21 -11.62 -17.73
C LEU A 112 8.92 -12.92 -17.35
N ILE A 113 9.88 -12.86 -16.43
CA ILE A 113 10.79 -13.95 -16.10
C ILE A 113 10.03 -15.11 -15.47
N GLU A 114 9.24 -14.84 -14.44
CA GLU A 114 8.53 -15.90 -13.71
C GLU A 114 7.50 -16.62 -14.59
N ARG A 115 6.86 -15.88 -15.50
CA ARG A 115 5.97 -16.41 -16.52
C ARG A 115 6.70 -17.33 -17.51
N VAL A 116 7.78 -16.85 -18.14
CA VAL A 116 8.45 -17.56 -19.23
C VAL A 116 9.21 -18.78 -18.70
N GLU A 117 9.88 -18.63 -17.55
CA GLU A 117 10.58 -19.72 -16.85
C GLU A 117 9.61 -20.64 -16.08
N LYS A 118 8.30 -20.37 -16.10
CA LYS A 118 7.24 -21.19 -15.49
C LYS A 118 7.44 -21.39 -13.99
N LEU A 119 7.90 -20.37 -13.30
CA LEU A 119 8.10 -20.36 -11.85
C LEU A 119 6.79 -20.24 -11.07
N ILE A 120 5.74 -19.77 -11.76
CA ILE A 120 4.41 -19.50 -11.22
C ILE A 120 3.33 -20.03 -12.17
N GLN A 121 2.13 -20.20 -11.64
CA GLN A 121 1.01 -20.73 -12.41
C GLN A 121 0.46 -19.71 -13.41
N LYS A 122 -0.24 -20.22 -14.43
CA LYS A 122 -0.85 -19.38 -15.47
C LYS A 122 -1.86 -18.39 -14.94
N ALA A 123 -2.62 -18.78 -13.92
CA ALA A 123 -3.60 -17.90 -13.28
C ALA A 123 -2.91 -16.73 -12.56
N GLU A 124 -1.82 -17.00 -11.86
CA GLU A 124 -1.08 -16.02 -11.05
C GLU A 124 -0.49 -14.91 -11.92
N TRP A 125 0.28 -15.23 -12.97
CA TRP A 125 0.83 -14.16 -13.82
C TRP A 125 -0.21 -13.44 -14.66
N ARG A 126 -1.37 -14.05 -14.93
CA ARG A 126 -2.47 -13.37 -15.63
C ARG A 126 -3.15 -12.34 -14.75
N LEU A 127 -3.32 -12.66 -13.48
CA LEU A 127 -3.85 -11.76 -12.46
C LEU A 127 -2.89 -10.59 -12.22
N ALA A 128 -1.58 -10.87 -12.19
CA ALA A 128 -0.54 -9.88 -11.94
C ALA A 128 -0.59 -8.64 -12.85
N PHE A 129 -1.11 -8.74 -14.09
CA PHE A 129 -1.31 -7.55 -14.93
C PHE A 129 -2.26 -6.52 -14.32
N ASN A 130 -3.34 -6.99 -13.69
CA ASN A 130 -4.30 -6.12 -13.03
C ASN A 130 -3.68 -5.56 -11.75
N GLU A 131 -3.06 -6.42 -10.93
CA GLU A 131 -2.42 -6.01 -9.67
C GLU A 131 -1.31 -4.98 -9.90
N ILE A 132 -0.51 -5.13 -10.97
CA ILE A 132 0.49 -4.14 -11.39
C ILE A 132 -0.16 -2.81 -11.78
N SER A 133 -1.22 -2.85 -12.57
CA SER A 133 -1.89 -1.64 -13.07
C SER A 133 -2.60 -0.89 -11.94
N GLU A 134 -3.21 -1.64 -11.01
CA GLU A 134 -3.83 -1.14 -9.78
C GLU A 134 -2.78 -0.50 -8.87
N PHE A 135 -1.67 -1.20 -8.61
CA PHE A 135 -0.55 -0.69 -7.83
C PHE A 135 -0.01 0.62 -8.39
N GLU A 136 0.27 0.68 -9.70
CA GLU A 136 0.75 1.90 -10.35
C GLU A 136 -0.28 3.03 -10.26
N ARG A 137 -1.57 2.73 -10.48
CA ARG A 137 -2.63 3.72 -10.37
C ARG A 137 -2.73 4.28 -8.96
N GLN A 138 -2.78 3.43 -7.93
CA GLN A 138 -2.86 3.83 -6.52
C GLN A 138 -1.73 4.81 -6.17
N LEU A 139 -0.49 4.48 -6.58
CA LEU A 139 0.66 5.36 -6.36
C LEU A 139 0.52 6.70 -7.08
N THR A 140 0.08 6.71 -8.34
CA THR A 140 -0.10 7.95 -9.12
C THR A 140 -1.26 8.80 -8.60
N ASP A 141 -2.33 8.17 -8.13
CA ASP A 141 -3.48 8.82 -7.53
C ASP A 141 -3.07 9.54 -6.24
N ASP A 142 -2.18 8.95 -5.42
CA ASP A 142 -1.59 9.59 -4.23
C ASP A 142 -0.42 10.54 -4.55
N GLY A 143 -0.14 10.79 -5.84
CA GLY A 143 0.79 11.83 -6.29
C GLY A 143 2.22 11.37 -6.62
N THR A 144 2.47 10.07 -6.72
CA THR A 144 3.76 9.54 -7.20
C THR A 144 3.88 9.68 -8.71
N LEU A 145 5.01 10.21 -9.20
CA LEU A 145 5.35 10.16 -10.61
C LEU A 145 6.02 8.82 -10.94
N ILE A 146 5.48 8.07 -11.91
CA ILE A 146 6.07 6.81 -12.38
C ILE A 146 6.57 6.99 -13.82
N VAL A 147 7.85 6.74 -14.05
CA VAL A 147 8.49 6.78 -15.38
C VAL A 147 9.03 5.40 -15.72
N LYS A 148 8.53 4.78 -16.80
CA LYS A 148 8.88 3.40 -17.16
C LYS A 148 9.63 3.36 -18.48
N PHE A 149 10.78 2.69 -18.51
CA PHE A 149 11.63 2.54 -19.68
C PHE A 149 11.74 1.07 -20.09
N TRP A 150 11.46 0.78 -21.36
CA TRP A 150 11.79 -0.50 -22.00
C TRP A 150 12.96 -0.31 -22.95
N LEU A 151 14.14 -0.84 -22.59
CA LEU A 151 15.35 -0.74 -23.43
C LEU A 151 15.33 -1.85 -24.50
N GLN A 152 15.06 -1.45 -25.73
CA GLN A 152 14.94 -2.32 -26.89
C GLN A 152 16.27 -2.41 -27.65
N ILE A 153 16.70 -3.65 -27.95
CA ILE A 153 17.81 -3.97 -28.86
C ILE A 153 17.41 -5.18 -29.71
N SER A 154 18.02 -5.33 -30.89
CA SER A 154 17.81 -6.55 -31.67
C SER A 154 18.42 -7.77 -30.99
N LYS A 155 17.87 -8.96 -31.27
CA LYS A 155 18.47 -10.25 -30.88
C LYS A 155 19.94 -10.35 -31.30
N LYS A 156 20.27 -9.83 -32.49
CA LYS A 156 21.64 -9.85 -33.02
C LYS A 156 22.58 -8.98 -32.18
N GLU A 157 22.16 -7.75 -31.85
CA GLU A 157 22.97 -6.86 -31.01
C GLU A 157 23.10 -7.42 -29.58
N GLN A 158 22.05 -8.02 -29.02
CA GLN A 158 22.12 -8.71 -27.72
C GLN A 158 23.23 -9.76 -27.69
N ARG A 159 23.26 -10.67 -28.68
CA ARG A 159 24.30 -11.70 -28.78
C ARG A 159 25.70 -11.11 -28.84
N LYS A 160 25.89 -10.11 -29.70
CA LYS A 160 27.18 -9.41 -29.86
C LYS A 160 27.64 -8.77 -28.55
N ARG A 161 26.72 -8.20 -27.77
CA ARG A 161 27.04 -7.61 -26.46
C ARG A 161 27.42 -8.67 -25.43
N PHE A 162 26.78 -9.84 -25.44
CA PHE A 162 27.17 -10.95 -24.57
C PHE A 162 28.59 -11.43 -24.90
N GLU A 163 28.86 -11.73 -26.17
CA GLU A 163 30.20 -12.17 -26.62
C GLU A 163 31.28 -11.14 -26.22
N ARG A 164 31.02 -9.84 -26.46
CA ARG A 164 31.93 -8.76 -26.04
C ARG A 164 32.15 -8.68 -24.53
N LEU A 165 31.11 -8.92 -23.72
CA LEU A 165 31.22 -8.87 -22.26
C LEU A 165 31.96 -10.10 -21.71
N GLU A 166 31.75 -11.28 -22.30
CA GLU A 166 32.47 -12.50 -21.93
C GLU A 166 33.98 -12.40 -22.23
N ASP A 167 34.33 -11.72 -23.33
CA ASP A 167 35.73 -11.46 -23.72
C ASP A 167 36.44 -10.44 -22.83
N ASP A 168 35.70 -9.64 -22.04
CA ASP A 168 36.25 -8.65 -21.11
C ASP A 168 36.44 -9.25 -19.70
N PRO A 169 37.68 -9.45 -19.22
CA PRO A 169 37.92 -10.05 -17.91
C PRO A 169 37.25 -9.32 -16.73
N ALA A 170 37.08 -8.00 -16.82
CA ALA A 170 36.47 -7.20 -15.76
C ALA A 170 34.94 -7.22 -15.78
N MET A 171 34.33 -7.61 -16.91
CA MET A 171 32.90 -7.54 -17.13
C MET A 171 32.25 -8.89 -17.41
N SER A 172 33.04 -9.95 -17.61
CA SER A 172 32.56 -11.32 -17.90
C SER A 172 31.52 -11.84 -16.90
N TRP A 173 31.63 -11.47 -15.63
CA TRP A 173 30.66 -11.82 -14.58
C TRP A 173 29.25 -11.28 -14.82
N LYS A 174 29.07 -10.27 -15.69
CA LYS A 174 27.77 -9.68 -16.04
C LYS A 174 26.95 -10.55 -16.99
N VAL A 175 27.54 -11.56 -17.61
CA VAL A 175 26.87 -12.51 -18.49
C VAL A 175 26.84 -13.87 -17.81
N THR A 176 25.64 -14.39 -17.61
CA THR A 176 25.39 -15.66 -16.94
C THR A 176 24.86 -16.69 -17.93
N LYS A 177 24.85 -17.96 -17.50
CA LYS A 177 24.19 -19.03 -18.27
C LYS A 177 22.69 -18.78 -18.45
N GLU A 178 22.08 -18.06 -17.51
CA GLU A 178 20.67 -17.70 -17.57
C GLU A 178 20.40 -16.70 -18.70
N ASP A 179 21.25 -15.68 -18.85
CA ASP A 179 21.14 -14.70 -19.94
C ASP A 179 21.18 -15.39 -21.33
N TRP A 180 22.05 -16.37 -21.51
CA TRP A 180 22.09 -17.17 -22.74
C TRP A 180 20.84 -18.05 -22.94
N ARG A 181 20.19 -18.52 -21.87
CA ARG A 181 18.90 -19.22 -21.98
C ARG A 181 17.80 -18.26 -22.42
N HIS A 182 17.71 -17.07 -21.82
CA HIS A 182 16.76 -16.03 -22.23
C HIS A 182 16.96 -15.66 -23.71
N HIS A 183 18.21 -15.50 -24.15
CA HIS A 183 18.54 -15.23 -25.54
C HIS A 183 18.09 -16.36 -26.50
N LYS A 184 18.21 -17.62 -26.09
CA LYS A 184 17.69 -18.76 -26.87
C LYS A 184 16.17 -18.72 -26.94
N ALA A 185 15.51 -18.41 -25.83
CA ALA A 185 14.05 -18.26 -25.68
C ALA A 185 13.51 -16.88 -26.13
N TYR A 186 14.25 -16.13 -26.96
CA TYR A 186 13.92 -14.75 -27.34
C TYR A 186 12.46 -14.55 -27.77
N ARG A 187 11.90 -15.46 -28.57
CA ARG A 187 10.51 -15.35 -29.06
C ARG A 187 9.47 -15.46 -27.94
N ASP A 188 9.72 -16.30 -26.94
CA ASP A 188 8.80 -16.47 -25.81
C ASP A 188 8.83 -15.22 -24.92
N TYR A 189 10.02 -14.67 -24.68
CA TYR A 189 10.19 -13.38 -23.99
C TYR A 189 9.59 -12.22 -24.78
N GLU A 190 9.82 -12.15 -26.10
CA GLU A 190 9.27 -11.12 -26.96
C GLU A 190 7.74 -11.07 -26.88
N ALA A 191 7.07 -12.23 -26.97
CA ALA A 191 5.63 -12.32 -26.79
C ALA A 191 5.17 -11.85 -25.39
N ALA A 192 5.91 -12.21 -24.33
CA ALA A 192 5.61 -11.77 -22.96
C ALA A 192 5.79 -10.24 -22.79
N VAL A 193 6.83 -9.68 -23.40
CA VAL A 193 7.11 -8.24 -23.38
C VAL A 193 6.05 -7.46 -24.13
N GLU A 194 5.66 -7.88 -25.33
CA GLU A 194 4.62 -7.18 -26.10
C GLU A 194 3.29 -7.16 -25.35
N GLU A 195 2.91 -8.26 -24.71
CA GLU A 195 1.71 -8.31 -23.86
C GLU A 195 1.86 -7.40 -22.63
N MET A 196 3.04 -7.38 -21.99
CA MET A 196 3.32 -6.48 -20.87
C MET A 196 3.17 -5.02 -21.26
N LEU A 197 3.83 -4.58 -22.32
CA LEU A 197 3.77 -3.20 -22.78
C LEU A 197 2.33 -2.80 -23.13
N ALA A 198 1.59 -3.67 -23.82
CA ALA A 198 0.22 -3.40 -24.22
C ALA A 198 -0.76 -3.33 -23.04
N ARG A 199 -0.62 -4.21 -22.04
CA ARG A 199 -1.57 -4.30 -20.91
C ARG A 199 -1.27 -3.34 -19.77
N THR A 200 -0.04 -2.85 -19.66
CA THR A 200 0.40 -2.00 -18.55
C THR A 200 0.86 -0.61 -19.01
N GLY A 201 0.82 -0.31 -20.31
CA GLY A 201 0.99 1.05 -20.82
C GLY A 201 -0.28 1.87 -20.61
N THR A 202 -0.43 2.48 -19.42
CA THR A 202 -1.60 3.27 -19.05
C THR A 202 -1.34 4.76 -19.29
N HIS A 203 -2.40 5.59 -19.21
CA HIS A 203 -2.22 7.04 -19.34
C HIS A 203 -1.54 7.68 -18.13
N TRP A 204 -1.58 7.03 -16.95
CA TRP A 204 -0.96 7.52 -15.71
C TRP A 204 0.48 7.02 -15.52
N ALA A 205 0.82 5.89 -16.13
CA ALA A 205 2.16 5.34 -16.16
C ALA A 205 2.43 4.73 -17.55
N PRO A 206 2.76 5.56 -18.56
CA PRO A 206 3.05 5.06 -19.89
C PRO A 206 4.41 4.36 -19.96
N TRP A 207 4.57 3.48 -20.94
CA TRP A 207 5.86 2.89 -21.28
C TRP A 207 6.60 3.78 -22.29
N THR A 208 7.86 4.07 -22.00
CA THR A 208 8.80 4.66 -22.97
C THR A 208 9.67 3.56 -23.56
N ILE A 209 9.49 3.26 -24.84
CA ILE A 209 10.40 2.37 -25.57
C ILE A 209 11.67 3.18 -25.93
N VAL A 210 12.83 2.66 -25.56
CA VAL A 210 14.14 3.28 -25.80
C VAL A 210 14.90 2.43 -26.82
N GLU A 211 15.28 3.05 -27.93
CA GLU A 211 16.11 2.48 -28.99
C GLU A 211 17.55 2.39 -28.48
N ALA A 212 17.86 1.29 -27.79
CA ALA A 212 19.07 1.16 -26.99
C ALA A 212 20.23 0.50 -27.74
N GLU A 213 20.14 0.32 -29.07
CA GLU A 213 21.26 -0.23 -29.88
C GLU A 213 22.48 0.69 -29.86
N ASP A 214 22.27 2.00 -30.01
CA ASP A 214 23.29 3.01 -29.74
C ASP A 214 23.19 3.49 -28.29
N GLU A 215 24.22 3.18 -27.50
CA GLU A 215 24.24 3.47 -26.06
C GLU A 215 24.13 4.99 -25.76
N ARG A 216 24.63 5.85 -26.66
CA ARG A 216 24.60 7.31 -26.50
C ARG A 216 23.21 7.87 -26.76
N TYR A 217 22.58 7.45 -27.86
CA TYR A 217 21.22 7.82 -28.19
C TYR A 217 20.26 7.40 -27.08
N GLY A 218 20.33 6.13 -26.65
CA GLY A 218 19.49 5.60 -25.57
C GLY A 218 19.65 6.39 -24.27
N SER A 219 20.89 6.69 -23.87
CA SER A 219 21.18 7.50 -22.69
C SER A 219 20.60 8.91 -22.78
N ALA A 220 20.80 9.61 -23.90
CA ALA A 220 20.24 10.95 -24.09
C ALA A 220 18.70 10.94 -24.03
N LYS A 221 18.05 9.98 -24.71
CA LYS A 221 16.59 9.82 -24.70
C LYS A 221 16.03 9.57 -23.30
N ILE A 222 16.70 8.73 -22.50
CA ILE A 222 16.30 8.44 -21.12
C ILE A 222 16.35 9.71 -20.26
N HIS A 223 17.46 10.47 -20.31
CA HIS A 223 17.59 11.71 -19.56
C HIS A 223 16.52 12.73 -19.97
N GLU A 224 16.37 12.99 -21.27
CA GLU A 224 15.38 13.93 -21.77
C GLU A 224 13.96 13.55 -21.36
N THR A 225 13.60 12.27 -21.44
CA THR A 225 12.26 11.80 -21.08
C THR A 225 12.02 11.96 -19.58
N LEU A 226 13.00 11.60 -18.74
CA LEU A 226 12.87 11.72 -17.29
C LEU A 226 12.77 13.19 -16.85
N ILE A 227 13.59 14.07 -17.43
CA ILE A 227 13.54 15.52 -17.18
C ILE A 227 12.14 16.07 -17.51
N ARG A 228 11.66 15.81 -18.73
CA ARG A 228 10.33 16.30 -19.17
C ARG A 228 9.21 15.76 -18.29
N ALA A 229 9.29 14.50 -17.87
CA ALA A 229 8.29 13.88 -17.00
C ALA A 229 8.28 14.53 -15.61
N ILE A 230 9.45 14.77 -15.00
CA ILE A 230 9.54 15.43 -13.70
C ILE A 230 9.04 16.87 -13.80
N GLU A 231 9.48 17.64 -14.79
CA GLU A 231 9.02 19.01 -15.00
C GLU A 231 7.49 19.10 -15.14
N SER A 232 6.91 18.22 -15.96
CA SER A 232 5.46 18.16 -16.15
C SER A 232 4.74 17.76 -14.86
N GLY A 233 5.24 16.75 -14.15
CA GLY A 233 4.67 16.30 -12.88
C GLY A 233 4.67 17.39 -11.81
N VAL A 234 5.79 18.12 -11.67
CA VAL A 234 5.91 19.25 -10.73
C VAL A 234 4.92 20.35 -11.07
N GLU A 235 4.76 20.68 -12.35
CA GLU A 235 3.80 21.70 -12.79
C GLU A 235 2.36 21.30 -12.45
N GLU A 236 2.00 20.03 -12.69
CA GLU A 236 0.70 19.54 -12.25
C GLU A 236 0.53 19.61 -10.73
N VAL A 237 1.60 19.40 -9.94
CA VAL A 237 1.53 19.47 -8.47
C VAL A 237 1.25 20.91 -8.04
N ARG A 238 1.95 21.87 -8.64
CA ARG A 238 1.74 23.31 -8.41
C ARG A 238 0.32 23.74 -8.77
N ARG A 239 -0.16 23.40 -9.96
CA ARG A 239 -1.54 23.69 -10.40
C ARG A 239 -2.58 23.03 -9.49
N GLY A 240 -2.28 21.84 -8.98
CA GLY A 240 -3.12 21.12 -8.02
C GLY A 240 -3.24 21.82 -6.67
N ARG A 241 -2.14 22.40 -6.17
CA ARG A 241 -2.09 23.21 -4.94
C ARG A 241 -2.84 24.52 -5.10
N GLU A 242 -2.67 25.21 -6.23
CA GLU A 242 -3.37 26.47 -6.54
C GLU A 242 -4.90 26.31 -6.61
N ASN A 243 -5.35 25.18 -7.16
CA ASN A 243 -6.78 24.85 -7.27
C ASN A 243 -7.37 24.20 -6.00
N GLY A 244 -6.59 24.05 -4.92
CA GLY A 244 -7.03 23.38 -3.68
C GLY A 244 -7.47 21.92 -3.88
N SER A 245 -6.90 21.22 -4.88
CA SER A 245 -7.43 19.94 -5.39
C SER A 245 -6.45 18.75 -5.25
N ARG A 246 -5.18 18.98 -4.88
CA ARG A 246 -4.16 17.92 -4.87
C ARG A 246 -3.62 17.68 -3.46
N ASP A 247 -4.17 16.68 -2.80
CA ASP A 247 -3.91 16.33 -1.40
C ASP A 247 -3.06 15.04 -1.20
N GLY A 248 -2.29 14.62 -2.21
CA GLY A 248 -1.48 13.39 -2.16
C GLY A 248 -0.37 13.41 -1.08
N VAL A 249 0.58 12.47 -1.14
CA VAL A 249 1.72 12.38 -0.19
C VAL A 249 2.38 13.76 0.09
N SER A 250 2.41 14.62 -0.93
CA SER A 250 2.87 16.02 -0.89
C SER A 250 2.13 16.92 0.12
N ALA A 251 0.80 16.80 0.28
CA ALA A 251 0.03 17.63 1.21
C ALA A 251 0.13 17.14 2.67
N ARG A 252 0.29 15.83 2.86
CA ARG A 252 0.41 15.21 4.19
C ARG A 252 1.80 15.44 4.82
N ALA A 253 2.81 15.76 4.01
CA ALA A 253 4.16 16.09 4.47
C ALA A 253 4.26 17.55 4.99
N ASP A 254 3.41 18.47 4.51
CA ASP A 254 3.49 19.91 4.81
C ASP A 254 2.70 20.31 6.09
N THR A 255 1.91 19.39 6.68
CA THR A 255 1.20 19.64 7.94
C THR A 255 2.06 19.28 9.16
N ASN A 256 2.97 20.15 9.56
CA ASN A 256 3.62 20.07 10.87
C ASN A 256 3.62 21.46 11.56
N PRO A 257 2.88 21.65 12.65
CA PRO A 257 3.37 22.43 13.76
C PRO A 257 4.33 21.56 14.58
N VAL A 258 5.48 22.14 14.92
CA VAL A 258 6.55 21.56 15.72
C VAL A 258 6.03 21.00 17.05
N GLY A 259 6.28 19.72 17.30
CA GLY A 259 6.56 19.15 18.62
C GLY A 259 5.37 18.67 19.46
N SER A 260 5.27 17.35 19.65
CA SER A 260 4.95 16.73 20.96
C SER A 260 5.43 15.26 21.00
N PRO A 261 6.10 14.79 22.07
CA PRO A 261 6.53 13.40 22.22
C PRO A 261 5.38 12.48 22.69
N PRO A 262 5.57 11.15 22.74
CA PRO A 262 4.51 10.22 23.14
C PRO A 262 4.12 10.43 24.61
N ALA A 263 2.81 10.29 24.88
CA ALA A 263 2.19 10.53 26.17
C ALA A 263 2.82 9.73 27.32
N GLY A 264 3.54 10.44 28.19
CA GLY A 264 3.82 10.11 29.59
C GLY A 264 3.24 11.20 30.49
N SER A 265 2.63 10.80 31.59
CA SER A 265 1.82 11.56 32.56
C SER A 265 2.46 12.82 33.18
N HIS A 266 1.71 13.94 33.22
CA HIS A 266 1.30 14.73 34.42
C HIS A 266 0.78 16.14 34.02
N PRO A 267 -0.11 16.76 34.81
CA PRO A 267 -0.89 17.93 34.39
C PRO A 267 -0.10 19.23 34.54
N VAL A 268 -0.26 20.16 33.59
CA VAL A 268 0.24 21.53 33.73
C VAL A 268 -0.92 22.49 33.47
N GLU A 269 -1.08 23.42 34.40
CA GLU A 269 -2.10 24.48 34.46
C GLU A 269 -2.09 25.40 33.24
N ALA A 270 -3.29 25.83 32.88
CA ALA A 270 -3.58 26.73 31.77
C ALA A 270 -3.10 28.16 32.07
N ALA A 271 -2.41 28.76 31.10
CA ALA A 271 -2.29 30.21 30.96
C ALA A 271 -3.08 30.64 29.73
N ALA A 272 -4.02 31.56 29.94
CA ALA A 272 -4.94 32.07 28.94
C ALA A 272 -4.20 32.86 27.85
N VAL A 273 -4.55 32.58 26.59
CA VAL A 273 -4.27 33.45 25.44
C VAL A 273 -5.61 33.69 24.74
N GLU A 274 -6.03 34.95 24.70
CA GLU A 274 -7.24 35.40 24.01
C GLU A 274 -7.12 35.11 22.50
N ALA A 275 -7.91 34.15 22.03
CA ALA A 275 -8.14 33.92 20.61
C ALA A 275 -9.28 34.81 20.15
N THR A 276 -9.01 35.63 19.13
CA THR A 276 -9.99 36.46 18.44
C THR A 276 -10.97 35.55 17.69
N GLU A 277 -12.26 35.73 17.95
CA GLU A 277 -13.36 34.99 17.32
C GLU A 277 -13.37 35.22 15.80
N GLN A 278 -13.09 34.17 15.04
CA GLN A 278 -13.58 34.02 13.66
C GLN A 278 -14.45 32.77 13.62
N GLU A 279 -15.75 32.99 13.43
CA GLU A 279 -16.73 31.92 13.20
C GLU A 279 -16.35 31.08 11.97
N PRO A 280 -16.44 29.74 12.04
CA PRO A 280 -16.26 28.90 10.87
C PRO A 280 -17.47 29.03 9.95
N ARG A 281 -17.27 29.59 8.76
CA ARG A 281 -18.24 29.51 7.65
C ARG A 281 -18.38 28.06 7.20
N ALA A 282 -19.58 27.50 7.37
CA ALA A 282 -19.98 26.23 6.77
C ALA A 282 -19.82 26.26 5.24
N PRO A 283 -19.32 25.20 4.60
CA PRO A 283 -19.36 25.10 3.14
C PRO A 283 -20.82 24.89 2.69
N GLY A 284 -21.23 25.69 1.71
CA GLY A 284 -22.59 25.75 1.21
C GLY A 284 -23.11 24.41 0.67
N ALA A 285 -24.29 24.03 1.15
CA ALA A 285 -25.08 22.95 0.60
C ALA A 285 -25.52 23.29 -0.84
N GLY A 286 -25.11 22.47 -1.80
CA GLY A 286 -25.75 22.42 -3.12
C GLY A 286 -27.14 21.76 -3.04
N PRO A 287 -28.03 21.99 -4.02
CA PRO A 287 -29.45 21.71 -3.86
C PRO A 287 -29.80 20.22 -4.03
N ASP A 288 -30.60 19.73 -3.09
CA ASP A 288 -31.61 18.67 -3.15
C ASP A 288 -31.36 17.43 -4.03
N GLN A 289 -31.00 16.33 -3.36
CA GLN A 289 -31.77 15.09 -3.51
C GLN A 289 -32.30 14.68 -2.12
N PRO A 290 -33.62 14.44 -1.96
CA PRO A 290 -34.16 13.95 -0.70
C PRO A 290 -33.56 12.58 -0.40
N GLY A 291 -32.74 12.51 0.66
CA GLY A 291 -32.29 11.26 1.23
C GLY A 291 -33.51 10.40 1.58
N VAL A 292 -33.47 9.14 1.15
CA VAL A 292 -34.45 8.11 1.49
C VAL A 292 -34.38 7.86 3.01
N LEU A 293 -35.11 8.67 3.78
CA LEU A 293 -35.49 8.38 5.15
C LEU A 293 -36.55 7.27 5.11
N GLY A 294 -36.11 6.01 5.13
CA GLY A 294 -37.05 4.88 5.16
C GLY A 294 -36.49 3.47 4.97
N ALA A 295 -35.21 3.29 4.63
CA ALA A 295 -34.61 1.96 4.50
C ALA A 295 -33.87 1.54 5.79
N SER A 296 -34.23 0.39 6.35
CA SER A 296 -33.48 -0.27 7.43
C SER A 296 -32.06 -0.57 6.95
N THR A 297 -31.04 -0.06 7.65
CA THR A 297 -29.63 -0.30 7.31
C THR A 297 -29.15 -1.66 7.79
N LEU A 298 -27.99 -2.14 7.30
CA LEU A 298 -27.36 -3.37 7.78
C LEU A 298 -27.14 -3.37 9.29
N LEU A 299 -26.85 -2.21 9.90
CA LEU A 299 -26.66 -2.09 11.35
C LEU A 299 -27.97 -2.21 12.13
N ASP A 300 -29.09 -1.76 11.56
CA ASP A 300 -30.41 -1.80 12.23
C ASP A 300 -30.98 -3.22 12.33
N GLN A 301 -30.49 -4.12 11.48
CA GLN A 301 -30.91 -5.52 11.43
C GLN A 301 -30.16 -6.40 12.43
N VAL A 302 -29.16 -5.86 13.12
CA VAL A 302 -28.30 -6.59 14.06
C VAL A 302 -29.03 -6.77 15.39
N ASP A 303 -29.23 -8.03 15.81
CA ASP A 303 -29.86 -8.34 17.09
C ASP A 303 -28.87 -8.16 18.26
N LEU A 304 -28.85 -6.94 18.81
CA LEU A 304 -28.00 -6.59 19.96
C LEU A 304 -28.51 -7.15 21.31
N THR A 305 -29.57 -7.96 21.32
CA THR A 305 -30.07 -8.63 22.53
C THR A 305 -29.38 -9.97 22.79
N GLN A 306 -28.54 -10.44 21.86
CA GLN A 306 -27.79 -11.68 22.02
C GLN A 306 -26.84 -11.60 23.23
N THR A 307 -26.95 -12.59 24.09
CA THR A 307 -26.16 -12.72 25.32
C THR A 307 -25.66 -14.15 25.46
N LEU A 308 -24.57 -14.32 26.21
CA LEU A 308 -24.07 -15.64 26.58
C LEU A 308 -23.88 -15.72 28.09
N SER A 309 -24.48 -16.74 28.73
CA SER A 309 -24.34 -16.88 30.17
C SER A 309 -22.88 -17.13 30.55
N ARG A 310 -22.51 -16.80 31.79
CA ARG A 310 -21.14 -16.98 32.28
C ARG A 310 -20.70 -18.44 32.25
N GLU A 311 -21.62 -19.37 32.47
CA GLU A 311 -21.38 -20.81 32.43
C GLU A 311 -21.11 -21.27 30.99
N GLU A 312 -22.00 -20.95 30.06
CA GLU A 312 -21.83 -21.29 28.63
C GLU A 312 -20.58 -20.65 28.04
N TYR A 313 -20.29 -19.39 28.39
CA TYR A 313 -19.07 -18.71 27.96
C TYR A 313 -17.82 -19.45 28.41
N ARG A 314 -17.75 -19.88 29.69
CA ARG A 314 -16.61 -20.64 30.21
C ARG A 314 -16.49 -22.00 29.54
N ALA A 315 -17.62 -22.69 29.35
CA ALA A 315 -17.68 -23.99 28.69
C ALA A 315 -17.26 -23.93 27.22
N THR A 316 -17.58 -22.83 26.52
CA THR A 316 -17.32 -22.67 25.08
C THR A 316 -15.95 -22.08 24.78
N LEU A 317 -15.49 -21.10 25.56
CA LEU A 317 -14.26 -20.35 25.30
C LEU A 317 -13.02 -21.25 25.26
N ARG A 318 -12.88 -22.13 26.25
CA ARG A 318 -11.70 -23.00 26.42
C ARG A 318 -11.52 -23.96 25.23
N PRO A 319 -12.55 -24.71 24.79
CA PRO A 319 -12.47 -25.53 23.58
C PRO A 319 -12.07 -24.74 22.33
N LEU A 320 -12.68 -23.59 22.07
CA LEU A 320 -12.34 -22.77 20.90
C LEU A 320 -10.90 -22.27 20.94
N GLN A 321 -10.43 -21.82 22.11
CA GLN A 321 -9.03 -21.39 22.28
C GLN A 321 -8.04 -22.54 22.07
N ALA A 322 -8.34 -23.73 22.58
CA ALA A 322 -7.52 -24.92 22.35
C ALA A 322 -7.50 -25.31 20.86
N GLU A 323 -8.63 -25.14 20.19
CA GLU A 323 -8.74 -25.41 18.76
C GLU A 323 -7.94 -24.42 17.92
N LEU A 324 -8.08 -23.11 18.16
CA LEU A 324 -7.32 -22.10 17.45
C LEU A 324 -5.81 -22.31 17.64
N ARG A 325 -5.38 -22.76 18.84
CA ARG A 325 -3.98 -23.17 19.08
C ARG A 325 -3.56 -24.38 18.25
N ARG A 326 -4.46 -25.36 18.04
CA ARG A 326 -4.20 -26.50 17.15
C ARG A 326 -4.01 -26.00 15.71
N LEU A 327 -4.93 -25.17 15.23
CA LEU A 327 -4.91 -24.58 13.89
C LEU A 327 -3.69 -23.69 13.66
N GLN A 328 -3.21 -22.97 14.68
CA GLN A 328 -1.95 -22.20 14.58
C GLN A 328 -0.76 -23.07 14.15
N ARG A 329 -0.69 -24.33 14.60
CA ARG A 329 0.37 -25.25 14.16
C ARG A 329 0.18 -25.68 12.71
N ASP A 330 -1.05 -25.89 12.28
CA ASP A 330 -1.38 -26.26 10.90
C ASP A 330 -1.05 -25.11 9.93
N LEU A 331 -1.33 -23.86 10.33
CA LEU A 331 -0.96 -22.65 9.58
C LEU A 331 0.55 -22.56 9.34
N ILE A 332 1.36 -22.82 10.36
CA ILE A 332 2.83 -22.83 10.24
C ILE A 332 3.29 -23.93 9.28
N GLN A 333 2.75 -25.14 9.41
CA GLN A 333 3.14 -26.27 8.55
C GLN A 333 2.75 -26.06 7.08
N ARG A 334 1.64 -25.37 6.83
CA ARG A 334 1.11 -25.10 5.49
C ARG A 334 1.52 -23.75 4.92
N GLU A 335 2.29 -22.98 5.69
CA GLU A 335 2.78 -21.64 5.31
C GLU A 335 1.62 -20.69 4.93
N VAL A 336 0.49 -20.77 5.64
CA VAL A 336 -0.71 -19.94 5.36
C VAL A 336 -0.73 -18.72 6.28
N PRO A 337 -0.61 -17.49 5.76
CA PRO A 337 -0.74 -16.28 6.58
C PRO A 337 -2.20 -15.98 6.90
N VAL A 338 -2.46 -15.46 8.11
CA VAL A 338 -3.78 -15.01 8.55
C VAL A 338 -3.70 -13.56 9.01
N LEU A 339 -4.60 -12.72 8.53
CA LEU A 339 -4.73 -11.33 8.96
C LEU A 339 -6.14 -11.08 9.52
N ILE A 340 -6.20 -10.59 10.76
CA ILE A 340 -7.44 -10.35 11.48
C ILE A 340 -7.56 -8.86 11.78
N VAL A 341 -8.59 -8.21 11.25
CA VAL A 341 -8.83 -6.77 11.38
C VAL A 341 -9.98 -6.51 12.35
N TYR A 342 -9.74 -5.64 13.32
CA TYR A 342 -10.75 -5.19 14.29
C TYR A 342 -11.07 -3.70 14.11
N GLU A 343 -12.30 -3.44 13.68
CA GLU A 343 -12.96 -2.13 13.76
C GLU A 343 -14.19 -2.21 14.67
N GLY A 344 -14.74 -1.05 15.02
CA GLY A 344 -15.89 -0.95 15.92
C GLY A 344 -15.90 0.35 16.69
N TRP A 345 -17.04 0.64 17.31
CA TRP A 345 -17.23 1.84 18.11
C TRP A 345 -16.21 1.96 19.24
N ASP A 346 -15.97 3.19 19.67
CA ASP A 346 -15.27 3.43 20.93
C ASP A 346 -16.01 2.73 22.07
N ALA A 347 -15.25 2.09 22.95
CA ALA A 347 -15.72 1.16 23.97
C ALA A 347 -16.47 -0.11 23.52
N ALA A 348 -16.50 -0.47 22.22
CA ALA A 348 -17.14 -1.70 21.75
C ALA A 348 -16.46 -2.99 22.27
N GLY A 349 -15.19 -2.93 22.69
CA GLY A 349 -14.50 -4.05 23.34
C GLY A 349 -13.47 -4.78 22.47
N LYS A 350 -12.89 -4.12 21.47
CA LYS A 350 -11.85 -4.66 20.56
C LYS A 350 -10.68 -5.30 21.31
N GLY A 351 -9.96 -4.55 22.14
CA GLY A 351 -8.85 -5.09 22.94
C GLY A 351 -9.23 -6.27 23.85
N GLY A 352 -10.48 -6.32 24.32
CA GLY A 352 -10.98 -7.46 25.10
C GLY A 352 -11.26 -8.73 24.27
N ASN A 353 -11.56 -8.58 22.98
CA ASN A 353 -11.66 -9.68 22.02
C ASN A 353 -10.25 -10.16 21.63
N ILE A 354 -9.38 -9.24 21.24
CA ILE A 354 -7.98 -9.52 20.88
C ILE A 354 -7.27 -10.29 22.00
N MET A 355 -7.38 -9.82 23.26
CA MET A 355 -6.78 -10.51 24.41
C MET A 355 -7.30 -11.95 24.60
N ARG A 356 -8.55 -12.25 24.22
CA ARG A 356 -9.12 -13.59 24.36
C ARG A 356 -8.76 -14.49 23.18
N LEU A 357 -8.65 -13.91 21.99
CA LEU A 357 -8.15 -14.57 20.79
C LEU A 357 -6.71 -15.05 21.00
N THR A 358 -5.84 -14.19 21.54
CA THR A 358 -4.40 -14.47 21.67
C THR A 358 -4.01 -15.25 22.92
N GLN A 359 -4.90 -15.35 23.92
CA GLN A 359 -4.58 -15.90 25.25
C GLN A 359 -3.92 -17.29 25.26
N PHE A 360 -4.23 -18.15 24.29
CA PHE A 360 -3.73 -19.52 24.20
C PHE A 360 -2.84 -19.79 22.99
N LEU A 361 -2.63 -18.79 22.13
CA LEU A 361 -1.74 -18.91 21.00
C LEU A 361 -0.28 -18.92 21.48
N ASP A 362 0.60 -19.57 20.71
CA ASP A 362 2.03 -19.39 20.87
C ASP A 362 2.41 -17.96 20.44
N PRO A 363 3.00 -17.14 21.33
CA PRO A 363 3.32 -15.74 21.04
C PRO A 363 4.36 -15.54 19.93
N ARG A 364 5.07 -16.60 19.49
CA ARG A 364 5.99 -16.53 18.36
C ARG A 364 5.29 -16.62 17.01
N GLY A 365 4.06 -17.12 16.99
CA GLY A 365 3.26 -17.32 15.78
C GLY A 365 2.20 -16.26 15.53
N TYR A 366 2.16 -15.18 16.33
CA TYR A 366 1.26 -14.05 16.10
C TYR A 366 1.89 -12.72 16.51
N PHE A 367 1.35 -11.63 15.98
CA PHE A 367 1.61 -10.28 16.48
C PHE A 367 0.33 -9.44 16.47
N VAL A 368 0.34 -8.38 17.27
CA VAL A 368 -0.76 -7.41 17.35
C VAL A 368 -0.21 -6.03 17.03
N THR A 369 -0.78 -5.38 16.02
CA THR A 369 -0.45 -4.00 15.64
C THR A 369 -1.65 -3.11 15.97
N ALA A 370 -1.43 -2.09 16.80
CA ALA A 370 -2.45 -1.10 17.11
C ALA A 370 -2.19 0.17 16.29
N TYR A 371 -3.09 0.50 15.36
CA TYR A 371 -2.93 1.66 14.51
C TYR A 371 -3.50 2.92 15.15
N ALA A 372 -2.66 3.95 15.22
CA ALA A 372 -3.00 5.29 15.66
C ALA A 372 -2.74 6.30 14.51
N ALA A 373 -2.65 7.59 14.85
CA ALA A 373 -2.21 8.62 13.92
C ALA A 373 -0.89 8.21 13.22
N PRO A 374 -0.74 8.49 11.91
CA PRO A 374 0.47 8.12 11.19
C PRO A 374 1.69 8.88 11.73
N THR A 375 2.84 8.20 11.77
CA THR A 375 4.13 8.83 12.08
C THR A 375 4.60 9.73 10.93
N ASP A 376 5.60 10.57 11.18
CA ASP A 376 6.18 11.43 10.14
C ASP A 376 6.77 10.63 8.97
N GLU A 377 7.31 9.44 9.23
CA GLU A 377 7.74 8.52 8.18
C GLU A 377 6.53 8.05 7.35
N GLU A 378 5.47 7.59 8.01
CA GLU A 378 4.29 7.05 7.33
C GLU A 378 3.56 8.12 6.49
N LYS A 379 3.50 9.38 6.97
CA LYS A 379 2.93 10.51 6.22
C LYS A 379 3.68 10.83 4.93
N ARG A 380 4.99 10.53 4.88
CA ARG A 380 5.82 10.72 3.68
C ARG A 380 5.65 9.60 2.66
N HIS A 381 4.80 8.61 2.88
CA HIS A 381 4.52 7.54 1.94
C HIS A 381 3.04 7.48 1.57
N HIS A 382 2.75 6.67 0.55
CA HIS A 382 1.38 6.35 0.18
C HIS A 382 0.61 5.76 1.37
N TYR A 383 -0.67 6.08 1.51
CA TYR A 383 -1.49 5.67 2.67
C TYR A 383 -1.36 4.18 3.04
N LEU A 384 -1.51 3.29 2.05
CA LEU A 384 -1.45 1.84 2.26
C LEU A 384 -0.06 1.32 2.69
N TRP A 385 1.01 2.09 2.49
CA TRP A 385 2.39 1.66 2.74
C TRP A 385 2.60 1.17 4.18
N ARG A 386 2.00 1.87 5.16
CA ARG A 386 2.14 1.52 6.58
C ARG A 386 1.52 0.16 6.92
N PHE A 387 0.46 -0.24 6.22
CA PHE A 387 -0.21 -1.52 6.44
C PHE A 387 0.49 -2.65 5.69
N TRP A 388 1.01 -2.36 4.50
CA TRP A 388 1.89 -3.28 3.77
C TRP A 388 3.10 -3.69 4.61
N ARG A 389 3.71 -2.75 5.34
CA ARG A 389 4.88 -3.01 6.21
C ARG A 389 4.63 -4.12 7.22
N ASP A 390 3.44 -4.17 7.80
CA ASP A 390 3.12 -5.00 8.95
C ASP A 390 2.29 -6.24 8.58
N LEU A 391 2.24 -6.63 7.30
CA LEU A 391 1.56 -7.86 6.90
C LEU A 391 2.15 -9.08 7.64
N PRO A 392 1.38 -10.16 7.86
CA PRO A 392 1.92 -11.39 8.42
C PRO A 392 2.86 -12.10 7.44
N TYR A 393 3.88 -12.75 7.98
CA TYR A 393 4.66 -13.73 7.22
C TYR A 393 3.85 -15.04 7.07
N ALA A 394 4.18 -15.85 6.07
CA ALA A 394 3.62 -17.17 5.86
C ALA A 394 3.58 -18.00 7.15
N GLY A 395 2.40 -18.53 7.49
CA GLY A 395 2.17 -19.30 8.72
C GLY A 395 1.99 -18.46 10.00
N GLN A 396 2.08 -17.13 9.94
CA GLN A 396 1.82 -16.24 11.07
C GLN A 396 0.39 -15.68 11.08
N ILE A 397 -0.06 -15.33 12.28
CA ILE A 397 -1.33 -14.61 12.50
C ILE A 397 -1.03 -13.14 12.83
N GLY A 398 -1.36 -12.22 11.93
CA GLY A 398 -1.35 -10.78 12.18
C GLY A 398 -2.71 -10.31 12.70
N ILE A 399 -2.73 -9.46 13.72
CA ILE A 399 -3.97 -8.90 14.29
C ILE A 399 -3.86 -7.38 14.31
N PHE A 400 -4.74 -6.70 13.60
CA PHE A 400 -4.79 -5.24 13.50
C PHE A 400 -5.91 -4.69 14.38
N ASP A 401 -5.57 -3.91 15.41
CA ASP A 401 -6.52 -3.09 16.18
C ASP A 401 -6.58 -1.69 15.54
N ARG A 402 -7.71 -1.39 14.88
CA ARG A 402 -7.80 -0.38 13.81
C ARG A 402 -6.95 -0.75 12.59
N SER A 403 -7.19 -0.11 11.45
CA SER A 403 -6.60 -0.53 10.17
C SER A 403 -6.69 0.55 9.08
N TRP A 404 -6.49 0.14 7.81
CA TRP A 404 -6.69 0.97 6.61
C TRP A 404 -8.12 1.49 6.45
N TYR A 405 -9.10 0.94 7.17
CA TYR A 405 -10.44 1.47 7.22
C TYR A 405 -10.52 2.85 7.89
N GLY A 406 -9.47 3.28 8.61
CA GLY A 406 -9.38 4.63 9.17
C GLY A 406 -9.65 5.74 8.14
N ARG A 407 -9.23 5.56 6.88
CA ARG A 407 -9.44 6.50 5.76
C ARG A 407 -10.91 6.81 5.50
N VAL A 408 -11.75 5.78 5.52
CA VAL A 408 -13.19 5.88 5.22
C VAL A 408 -14.04 6.04 6.48
N LEU A 409 -13.42 6.02 7.66
CA LEU A 409 -14.03 6.21 8.97
C LEU A 409 -13.59 7.54 9.59
N VAL A 410 -12.60 7.51 10.49
CA VAL A 410 -12.17 8.68 11.27
C VAL A 410 -11.60 9.79 10.39
N GLU A 411 -10.79 9.48 9.38
CA GLU A 411 -10.20 10.52 8.54
C GLU A 411 -11.25 11.23 7.68
N ARG A 412 -12.28 10.50 7.24
CA ARG A 412 -13.44 11.08 6.54
C ARG A 412 -14.25 11.99 7.45
N VAL A 413 -14.60 11.54 8.65
CA VAL A 413 -15.52 12.26 9.56
C VAL A 413 -14.84 13.46 10.24
N GLU A 414 -13.53 13.37 10.49
CA GLU A 414 -12.74 14.45 11.07
C GLU A 414 -12.10 15.38 10.02
N GLY A 415 -12.18 15.03 8.73
CA GLY A 415 -11.61 15.84 7.65
C GLY A 415 -10.08 15.81 7.56
N PHE A 416 -9.46 14.71 7.99
CA PHE A 416 -8.00 14.49 7.87
C PHE A 416 -7.57 14.04 6.46
N CYS A 417 -8.55 13.80 5.59
CA CYS A 417 -8.36 13.49 4.20
C CYS A 417 -9.42 14.21 3.37
N SER A 418 -9.11 14.48 2.10
CA SER A 418 -10.08 15.11 1.21
C SER A 418 -11.10 14.12 0.69
N GLU A 419 -12.19 14.66 0.16
CA GLU A 419 -13.29 13.86 -0.36
C GLU A 419 -12.86 12.89 -1.46
N LYS A 420 -11.95 13.34 -2.32
CA LYS A 420 -11.38 12.52 -3.39
C LYS A 420 -10.62 11.33 -2.82
N GLU A 421 -9.87 11.51 -1.74
CA GLU A 421 -9.04 10.47 -1.13
C GLU A 421 -9.89 9.37 -0.49
N TRP A 422 -10.88 9.72 0.36
CA TRP A 422 -11.69 8.67 0.99
C TRP A 422 -12.65 8.01 0.00
N ARG A 423 -13.15 8.73 -1.02
CA ARG A 423 -14.01 8.12 -2.04
C ARG A 423 -13.29 7.06 -2.85
N ARG A 424 -12.05 7.33 -3.29
CA ARG A 424 -11.26 6.33 -4.04
C ARG A 424 -10.79 5.18 -3.14
N ALA A 425 -10.56 5.44 -1.85
CA ALA A 425 -10.04 4.46 -0.91
C ALA A 425 -10.88 3.18 -0.83
N TYR A 426 -12.21 3.23 -1.02
CA TYR A 426 -13.02 2.01 -1.09
C TYR A 426 -12.54 1.03 -2.17
N GLN A 427 -12.19 1.56 -3.35
CA GLN A 427 -11.66 0.75 -4.43
C GLN A 427 -10.25 0.23 -4.08
N GLU A 428 -9.38 1.10 -3.58
CA GLU A 428 -8.01 0.74 -3.21
C GLU A 428 -7.98 -0.33 -2.11
N ILE A 429 -8.88 -0.25 -1.13
CA ILE A 429 -9.06 -1.24 -0.07
C ILE A 429 -9.48 -2.59 -0.65
N ASN A 430 -10.47 -2.61 -1.54
CA ASN A 430 -10.93 -3.85 -2.15
C ASN A 430 -9.84 -4.52 -3.02
N GLU A 431 -9.07 -3.72 -3.75
CA GLU A 431 -7.92 -4.19 -4.55
C GLU A 431 -6.80 -4.72 -3.65
N PHE A 432 -6.47 -4.00 -2.58
CA PHE A 432 -5.50 -4.45 -1.59
C PHE A 432 -5.91 -5.80 -0.97
N GLU A 433 -7.15 -5.93 -0.52
CA GLU A 433 -7.65 -7.17 0.07
C GLU A 433 -7.76 -8.33 -0.96
N ALA A 434 -8.07 -8.01 -2.22
CA ALA A 434 -8.03 -8.98 -3.31
C ALA A 434 -6.61 -9.50 -3.54
N GLN A 435 -5.60 -8.63 -3.54
CA GLN A 435 -4.19 -9.02 -3.67
C GLN A 435 -3.75 -9.93 -2.50
N LEU A 436 -4.14 -9.61 -1.26
CA LEU A 436 -3.82 -10.44 -0.11
C LEU A 436 -4.42 -11.85 -0.22
N THR A 437 -5.70 -11.94 -0.59
CA THR A 437 -6.43 -13.21 -0.67
C THR A 437 -6.01 -14.04 -1.88
N ALA A 438 -5.67 -13.41 -3.01
CA ALA A 438 -5.07 -14.07 -4.16
C ALA A 438 -3.72 -14.72 -3.83
N GLU A 439 -2.94 -14.08 -2.95
CA GLU A 439 -1.68 -14.61 -2.40
C GLU A 439 -1.91 -15.45 -1.12
N ARG A 440 -3.09 -16.08 -1.01
CA ARG A 440 -3.47 -17.08 0.01
C ARG A 440 -3.56 -16.59 1.45
N THR A 441 -3.60 -15.27 1.68
CA THR A 441 -3.85 -14.72 3.02
C THR A 441 -5.31 -14.94 3.42
N VAL A 442 -5.53 -15.56 4.58
CA VAL A 442 -6.87 -15.61 5.19
C VAL A 442 -7.14 -14.26 5.83
N LEU A 443 -8.07 -13.49 5.28
CA LEU A 443 -8.45 -12.18 5.80
C LEU A 443 -9.79 -12.26 6.54
N VAL A 444 -9.78 -11.91 7.83
CA VAL A 444 -10.98 -11.87 8.68
C VAL A 444 -11.20 -10.44 9.18
N LYS A 445 -12.38 -9.86 8.92
CA LYS A 445 -12.69 -8.47 9.29
C LYS A 445 -13.87 -8.40 10.25
N PHE A 446 -13.68 -7.73 11.38
CA PHE A 446 -14.71 -7.60 12.42
C PHE A 446 -15.12 -6.15 12.64
N TRP A 447 -16.42 -5.88 12.56
CA TRP A 447 -17.03 -4.64 13.05
C TRP A 447 -17.76 -4.91 14.36
N LEU A 448 -17.23 -4.44 15.49
CA LEU A 448 -17.88 -4.60 16.79
C LEU A 448 -18.95 -3.52 16.97
N HIS A 449 -20.21 -3.94 16.90
CA HIS A 449 -21.38 -3.08 16.98
C HIS A 449 -21.99 -3.09 18.38
N VAL A 450 -22.17 -1.91 18.97
CA VAL A 450 -22.84 -1.69 20.26
C VAL A 450 -23.92 -0.65 20.09
N SER A 451 -24.96 -0.71 20.93
CA SER A 451 -25.99 0.32 20.95
C SER A 451 -25.44 1.64 21.54
N PRO A 452 -26.02 2.79 21.16
CA PRO A 452 -25.63 4.08 21.73
C PRO A 452 -25.73 4.12 23.27
N ASP A 453 -26.73 3.43 23.84
CA ASP A 453 -26.94 3.35 25.29
C ASP A 453 -25.87 2.49 25.96
N GLU A 454 -25.53 1.35 25.36
CA GLU A 454 -24.46 0.49 25.88
C GLU A 454 -23.09 1.18 25.82
N GLN A 455 -22.84 1.94 24.75
CA GLN A 455 -21.64 2.75 24.65
C GLN A 455 -21.56 3.77 25.79
N LEU A 456 -22.66 4.49 26.06
CA LEU A 456 -22.71 5.47 27.14
C LEU A 456 -22.48 4.83 28.50
N ARG A 457 -23.19 3.73 28.80
CA ARG A 457 -22.99 2.96 30.04
C ARG A 457 -21.53 2.58 30.23
N ARG A 458 -20.85 2.13 29.17
CA ARG A 458 -19.43 1.76 29.24
C ARG A 458 -18.50 2.96 29.42
N PHE A 459 -18.88 4.14 28.96
CA PHE A 459 -18.13 5.36 29.21
C PHE A 459 -18.26 5.74 30.69
N GLU A 460 -19.47 5.75 31.23
CA GLU A 460 -19.72 6.02 32.65
C GLU A 460 -18.97 5.02 33.56
N GLU A 461 -19.08 3.72 33.30
CA GLU A 461 -18.33 2.68 34.03
C GLU A 461 -16.81 2.89 34.00
N ARG A 462 -16.25 3.36 32.87
CA ARG A 462 -14.81 3.59 32.73
C ARG A 462 -14.36 4.85 33.45
N ALA A 463 -15.19 5.89 33.49
CA ALA A 463 -14.90 7.13 34.21
C ALA A 463 -14.78 6.86 35.72
N GLU A 464 -15.59 5.93 36.24
CA GLU A 464 -15.58 5.53 37.65
C GLU A 464 -14.48 4.50 37.99
N ASP A 465 -13.98 3.75 37.00
CA ASP A 465 -12.95 2.71 37.19
C ASP A 465 -11.54 3.31 37.31
N LYS A 466 -10.98 3.25 38.52
CA LYS A 466 -9.62 3.71 38.86
C LYS A 466 -8.51 3.18 37.94
N PHE A 467 -8.68 2.02 37.31
CA PHE A 467 -7.68 1.40 36.44
C PHE A 467 -7.96 1.57 34.94
N ARG A 468 -9.12 2.14 34.58
CA ARG A 468 -9.55 2.32 33.18
C ARG A 468 -9.92 3.74 32.80
N HIS A 469 -9.98 4.68 33.76
CA HIS A 469 -10.29 6.08 33.50
C HIS A 469 -9.39 6.70 32.42
N TRP A 470 -8.10 6.31 32.35
CA TRP A 470 -7.16 6.77 31.31
C TRP A 470 -7.55 6.39 29.88
N LYS A 471 -8.50 5.46 29.69
CA LYS A 471 -9.02 5.02 28.37
C LYS A 471 -10.15 5.90 27.84
N LEU A 472 -10.54 6.94 28.57
CA LEU A 472 -11.50 7.94 28.13
C LEU A 472 -10.78 9.26 27.88
N THR A 473 -10.93 9.78 26.68
CA THR A 473 -10.42 11.10 26.29
C THR A 473 -11.57 12.05 25.94
N GLU A 474 -11.28 13.34 25.84
CA GLU A 474 -12.26 14.32 25.34
C GLU A 474 -12.70 14.00 23.91
N ASP A 475 -11.80 13.43 23.10
CA ASP A 475 -12.10 12.99 21.74
C ASP A 475 -13.20 11.91 21.71
N ASP A 476 -13.25 11.00 22.69
CA ASP A 476 -14.29 9.96 22.74
C ASP A 476 -15.69 10.58 22.88
N TRP A 477 -15.82 11.64 23.69
CA TRP A 477 -17.07 12.38 23.84
C TRP A 477 -17.43 13.19 22.59
N ARG A 478 -16.43 13.82 21.95
CA ARG A 478 -16.61 14.52 20.66
C ARG A 478 -17.07 13.56 19.56
N ASN A 479 -16.45 12.38 19.45
CA ASN A 479 -16.82 11.35 18.47
C ASN A 479 -18.27 10.90 18.66
N ARG A 480 -18.71 10.77 19.91
CA ARG A 480 -20.11 10.43 20.23
C ARG A 480 -21.10 11.50 19.75
N GLN A 481 -20.76 12.79 19.83
CA GLN A 481 -21.63 13.85 19.30
C GLN A 481 -21.77 13.76 17.77
N LYS A 482 -20.76 13.22 17.08
CA LYS A 482 -20.76 12.94 15.63
C LYS A 482 -21.31 11.56 15.26
N LEU A 483 -22.01 10.87 16.17
CA LEU A 483 -22.53 9.51 15.94
C LEU A 483 -23.30 9.36 14.61
N PRO A 484 -24.17 10.29 14.17
CA PRO A 484 -24.85 10.16 12.87
C PRO A 484 -23.87 10.09 11.68
N LEU A 485 -22.81 10.90 11.69
CA LEU A 485 -21.79 10.93 10.63
C LEU A 485 -20.97 9.64 10.61
N TYR A 486 -20.53 9.17 11.78
CA TYR A 486 -19.82 7.90 11.87
C TYR A 486 -20.71 6.73 11.45
N ARG A 487 -22.00 6.75 11.80
CA ARG A 487 -22.95 5.71 11.39
C ARG A 487 -23.08 5.63 9.87
N GLU A 488 -23.19 6.77 9.19
CA GLU A 488 -23.20 6.82 7.72
C GLU A 488 -21.91 6.23 7.14
N ALA A 489 -20.75 6.65 7.64
CA ALA A 489 -19.45 6.17 7.19
C ALA A 489 -19.28 4.65 7.39
N VAL A 490 -19.75 4.11 8.51
CA VAL A 490 -19.71 2.67 8.79
C VAL A 490 -20.63 1.88 7.86
N VAL A 491 -21.86 2.34 7.64
CA VAL A 491 -22.79 1.66 6.73
C VAL A 491 -22.20 1.61 5.33
N GLU A 492 -21.69 2.73 4.82
CA GLU A 492 -21.08 2.79 3.49
C GLU A 492 -19.81 1.93 3.40
N MET A 493 -18.98 1.90 4.44
CA MET A 493 -17.84 0.98 4.54
C MET A 493 -18.28 -0.48 4.40
N LEU A 494 -19.25 -0.91 5.20
CA LEU A 494 -19.75 -2.29 5.18
C LEU A 494 -20.33 -2.65 3.80
N GLU A 495 -21.11 -1.77 3.20
CA GLU A 495 -21.74 -1.99 1.88
C GLU A 495 -20.71 -2.06 0.75
N ARG A 496 -19.69 -1.18 0.75
CA ARG A 496 -18.73 -1.07 -0.36
C ARG A 496 -17.54 -2.01 -0.26
N THR A 497 -17.26 -2.55 0.92
CA THR A 497 -16.04 -3.35 1.17
C THR A 497 -16.32 -4.72 1.78
N SER A 498 -17.58 -5.11 1.97
CA SER A 498 -17.91 -6.51 2.25
C SER A 498 -17.97 -7.29 0.94
N THR A 499 -16.82 -7.78 0.48
CA THR A 499 -16.69 -8.53 -0.77
C THR A 499 -16.84 -10.04 -0.55
N ALA A 500 -16.94 -10.81 -1.63
CA ALA A 500 -17.01 -12.27 -1.55
C ALA A 500 -15.71 -12.91 -1.01
N TRP A 501 -14.55 -12.28 -1.27
CA TRP A 501 -13.24 -12.76 -0.82
C TRP A 501 -12.83 -12.20 0.55
N ALA A 502 -13.40 -11.07 0.95
CA ALA A 502 -13.14 -10.44 2.24
C ALA A 502 -14.44 -9.87 2.83
N PRO A 503 -15.33 -10.74 3.35
CA PRO A 503 -16.59 -10.30 3.93
C PRO A 503 -16.37 -9.58 5.28
N TRP A 504 -17.25 -8.64 5.60
CA TRP A 504 -17.33 -8.08 6.94
C TRP A 504 -18.15 -8.98 7.87
N THR A 505 -17.64 -9.24 9.07
CA THR A 505 -18.42 -9.84 10.15
C THR A 505 -18.85 -8.75 11.13
N ILE A 506 -20.14 -8.43 11.15
CA ILE A 506 -20.71 -7.57 12.18
C ILE A 506 -20.89 -8.40 13.46
N VAL A 507 -20.32 -7.94 14.57
CA VAL A 507 -20.31 -8.61 15.87
C VAL A 507 -21.21 -7.85 16.83
N GLU A 508 -22.23 -8.53 17.36
CA GLU A 508 -23.16 -8.06 18.39
C GLU A 508 -22.38 -7.91 19.69
N ALA A 509 -21.87 -6.71 19.93
CA ALA A 509 -20.87 -6.47 20.97
C ALA A 509 -21.46 -5.90 22.27
N ASN A 510 -22.79 -5.84 22.40
CA ASN A 510 -23.46 -5.45 23.64
C ASN A 510 -23.09 -6.39 24.80
N ASP A 511 -23.15 -7.70 24.56
CA ASP A 511 -22.64 -8.71 25.48
C ASP A 511 -21.19 -9.10 25.14
N LYS A 512 -20.25 -8.79 26.04
CA LYS A 512 -18.81 -9.06 25.82
C LYS A 512 -18.51 -10.57 25.71
N PRO A 513 -19.05 -11.46 26.58
CA PRO A 513 -18.93 -12.91 26.42
C PRO A 513 -19.35 -13.43 25.04
N PHE A 514 -20.54 -13.04 24.57
CA PHE A 514 -21.05 -13.43 23.27
C PHE A 514 -20.11 -13.00 22.13
N ALA A 515 -19.74 -11.72 22.09
CA ALA A 515 -18.86 -11.16 21.06
C ALA A 515 -17.52 -11.90 20.93
N ARG A 516 -16.92 -12.27 22.06
CA ARG A 516 -15.65 -13.01 22.12
C ARG A 516 -15.76 -14.42 21.56
N VAL A 517 -16.89 -15.09 21.80
CA VAL A 517 -17.13 -16.43 21.27
C VAL A 517 -17.41 -16.36 19.77
N LYS A 518 -18.20 -15.38 19.31
CA LYS A 518 -18.47 -15.17 17.88
C LYS A 518 -17.19 -14.91 17.10
N THR A 519 -16.35 -13.97 17.54
CA THR A 519 -15.07 -13.66 16.88
C THR A 519 -14.14 -14.87 16.81
N LEU A 520 -13.99 -15.63 17.92
CA LEU A 520 -13.21 -16.87 17.93
C LEU A 520 -13.74 -17.91 16.93
N ARG A 521 -15.05 -18.16 16.90
CA ARG A 521 -15.67 -19.11 15.97
C ARG A 521 -15.44 -18.69 14.52
N THR A 522 -15.72 -17.43 14.18
CA THR A 522 -15.51 -16.91 12.82
C THR A 522 -14.06 -17.04 12.37
N THR A 523 -13.09 -16.72 13.24
CA THR A 523 -11.67 -16.91 12.92
C THR A 523 -11.34 -18.39 12.71
N ILE A 524 -11.83 -19.28 13.57
CA ILE A 524 -11.60 -20.73 13.46
C ILE A 524 -12.18 -21.28 12.15
N ASP A 525 -13.41 -20.89 11.81
CA ASP A 525 -14.09 -21.36 10.61
C ASP A 525 -13.35 -20.88 9.35
N ALA A 526 -12.97 -19.60 9.27
CA ALA A 526 -12.18 -19.07 8.16
C ALA A 526 -10.83 -19.76 8.00
N VAL A 527 -10.16 -20.10 9.11
CA VAL A 527 -8.88 -20.84 9.05
C VAL A 527 -9.10 -22.28 8.61
N ARG A 528 -10.14 -22.96 9.08
CA ARG A 528 -10.46 -24.36 8.73
C ARG A 528 -10.71 -24.57 7.24
N GLU A 529 -11.26 -23.58 6.55
CA GLU A 529 -11.55 -23.68 5.12
C GLU A 529 -10.29 -23.85 4.26
N VAL A 530 -9.12 -23.47 4.77
CA VAL A 530 -7.86 -23.46 4.02
C VAL A 530 -6.77 -24.40 4.55
N VAL A 531 -6.94 -25.00 5.75
CA VAL A 531 -5.95 -25.90 6.39
C VAL A 531 -6.34 -27.38 6.44
#